data_AF-A0A523TZV8-F1
#
_entry.id   AF-A0A523TZV8-F1
#
_cell.length_a   1.000
_cell.length_b   1.000
_cell.length_c   1.000
_cell.angle_alpha   90.00
_cell.angle_beta   90.00
_cell.angle_gamma   90.00
#
_symmetry.space_group_name_H-M   'P 1'
#
loop_
_entity.id
_entity.type
_entity.pdbx_description
1 polymer ?
#
loop_
_entity_poly.entity_id
_entity_poly.type
_entity_poly.pdbx_seq_one_letter_code
_entity_poly.pdbx_strand_id
1 'polypeptide(L)'
;MHQTFNGWRQSYMSHDRYKGWPWQGSYHTTVTWPSSFKWDDGLAAEAQAEAERLLAGGECKGEGISGMAIDGQNTSKYMIAAVEPDAKGSKEAVSSSKDHGSARMAIHYFDPGGDGPVLTRTGIGAAAIDNGNTWWVYIYGE
;
A
#
# COMPACT_ATOMS: atom_id res chain seq x y z
N MET A 1 -2.80 9.20 -9.47
CA MET A 1 -2.77 8.46 -8.19
C MET A 1 -1.40 8.51 -7.49
N HIS A 2 -0.29 8.18 -8.16
CA HIS A 2 1.07 8.24 -7.57
C HIS A 2 1.42 9.57 -6.87
N GLN A 3 1.15 10.71 -7.51
CA GLN A 3 1.40 12.04 -6.91
C GLN A 3 0.58 12.28 -5.64
N THR A 4 -0.68 11.83 -5.62
CA THR A 4 -1.56 11.92 -4.44
C THR A 4 -0.98 11.12 -3.26
N PHE A 5 -0.48 9.91 -3.52
CA PHE A 5 0.16 9.06 -2.52
C PHE A 5 1.41 9.70 -1.91
N ASN A 6 2.29 10.22 -2.76
CA ASN A 6 3.47 10.93 -2.29
C ASN A 6 3.08 12.18 -1.47
N GLY A 7 2.06 12.93 -1.90
CA GLY A 7 1.53 14.07 -1.15
C GLY A 7 1.02 13.69 0.24
N TRP A 8 0.29 12.56 0.35
CA TRP A 8 -0.16 12.06 1.65
C TRP A 8 1.02 11.61 2.52
N ARG A 9 1.95 10.79 2.00
CA ARG A 9 3.15 10.36 2.76
C ARG A 9 3.97 11.53 3.29
N GLN A 10 4.14 12.59 2.49
CA GLN A 10 4.80 13.82 2.92
C GLN A 10 4.04 14.50 4.06
N SER A 11 2.71 14.63 3.96
CA SER A 11 1.89 15.22 5.03
C SER A 11 1.96 14.44 6.35
N TYR A 12 2.35 13.17 6.30
CA TYR A 12 2.49 12.27 7.45
C TYR A 12 3.92 12.16 8.00
N MET A 13 4.90 12.87 7.44
CA MET A 13 6.29 12.82 7.90
C MET A 13 6.50 13.28 9.35
N SER A 14 5.59 14.06 9.91
CA SER A 14 5.64 14.51 11.30
C SER A 14 5.13 13.47 12.30
N HIS A 15 4.60 12.33 11.84
CA HIS A 15 4.12 11.25 12.69
C HIS A 15 5.18 10.17 12.85
N ASP A 16 5.19 9.54 14.02
CA ASP A 16 6.02 8.36 14.27
C ASP A 16 5.69 7.27 13.25
N ARG A 17 6.73 6.56 12.83
CA ARG A 17 6.64 5.44 11.91
C ARG A 17 6.35 4.16 12.66
N TYR A 18 5.95 3.16 11.89
CA TYR A 18 5.50 1.91 12.42
C TYR A 18 6.30 0.72 11.85
N LYS A 19 6.80 -0.12 12.77
CA LYS A 19 7.49 -1.38 12.46
C LYS A 19 6.50 -2.55 12.37
N GLY A 20 6.29 -3.06 11.16
CA GLY A 20 5.63 -4.35 10.92
C GLY A 20 4.20 -4.23 10.40
N TRP A 21 3.48 -5.34 10.41
CA TRP A 21 2.06 -5.50 10.10
C TRP A 21 1.64 -6.92 10.54
N PRO A 22 0.51 -7.10 11.24
CA PRO A 22 -0.32 -6.07 11.88
C PRO A 22 0.40 -5.37 13.05
N TRP A 23 -0.16 -4.26 13.56
CA TRP A 23 0.43 -3.46 14.65
C TRP A 23 0.89 -4.29 15.86
N GLN A 24 2.20 -4.36 16.08
CA GLN A 24 2.81 -5.10 17.21
C GLN A 24 3.12 -4.20 18.42
N GLY A 25 2.52 -3.02 18.51
CA GLY A 25 2.62 -2.16 19.70
C GLY A 25 3.82 -1.21 19.75
N SER A 26 4.66 -1.13 18.71
CA SER A 26 5.89 -0.31 18.73
C SER A 26 5.94 0.72 17.61
N TYR A 27 6.02 2.01 18.00
CA TYR A 27 6.34 3.14 17.14
C TYR A 27 7.86 3.38 17.11
N HIS A 28 8.35 4.09 16.09
CA HIS A 28 9.74 4.55 16.03
C HIS A 28 9.88 5.87 15.27
N THR A 29 10.97 6.57 15.53
CA THR A 29 11.31 7.86 14.89
C THR A 29 12.38 7.74 13.81
N THR A 30 13.04 6.57 13.69
CA THR A 30 14.03 6.32 12.63
C THR A 30 13.31 6.14 11.29
N VAL A 31 13.34 7.15 10.42
CA VAL A 31 12.77 7.08 9.08
C VAL A 31 13.86 6.67 8.09
N THR A 32 13.72 5.50 7.47
CA THR A 32 14.66 4.98 6.48
C THR A 32 14.11 5.04 5.06
N TRP A 33 12.80 4.92 4.90
CA TRP A 33 12.14 5.03 3.61
C TRP A 33 11.94 6.48 3.21
N PRO A 34 12.02 6.82 1.90
CA PRO A 34 11.81 8.18 1.46
C PRO A 34 10.36 8.62 1.70
N SER A 35 10.19 9.92 1.92
CA SER A 35 8.87 10.57 1.98
C SER A 35 8.13 10.51 0.64
N SER A 36 8.83 10.24 -0.45
CA SER A 36 8.28 10.10 -1.80
C SER A 36 9.00 8.99 -2.56
N PHE A 37 8.22 8.09 -3.13
CA PHE A 37 8.74 7.02 -3.97
C PHE A 37 8.83 7.46 -5.42
N LYS A 38 9.85 6.97 -6.12
CA LYS A 38 9.95 7.10 -7.58
C LYS A 38 8.96 6.14 -8.24
N TRP A 39 8.32 6.57 -9.30
CA TRP A 39 7.52 5.67 -10.13
C TRP A 39 8.44 4.69 -10.85
N ASP A 40 8.04 3.43 -10.95
CA ASP A 40 8.74 2.38 -11.68
C ASP A 40 7.75 1.62 -12.58
N ASP A 41 7.99 1.67 -13.89
CA ASP A 41 7.10 1.07 -14.89
C ASP A 41 7.06 -0.46 -14.80
N GLY A 42 8.15 -1.09 -14.37
CA GLY A 42 8.20 -2.54 -14.15
C GLY A 42 7.31 -2.94 -12.99
N LEU A 43 7.43 -2.24 -11.86
CA LEU A 43 6.53 -2.46 -10.70
C LEU A 43 5.08 -2.13 -11.04
N ALA A 44 4.82 -1.12 -11.88
CA ALA A 44 3.47 -0.78 -12.30
C ALA A 44 2.85 -1.86 -13.19
N ALA A 45 3.63 -2.40 -14.14
CA ALA A 45 3.19 -3.53 -14.96
C ALA A 45 2.92 -4.79 -14.11
N GLU A 46 3.78 -5.08 -13.12
CA GLU A 46 3.54 -6.16 -12.17
C GLU A 46 2.27 -5.93 -11.33
N ALA A 47 2.07 -4.71 -10.83
CA ALA A 47 0.89 -4.37 -10.05
C ALA A 47 -0.40 -4.48 -10.90
N GLN A 48 -0.34 -4.06 -12.16
CA GLN A 48 -1.45 -4.18 -13.11
C GLN A 48 -1.79 -5.65 -13.37
N ALA A 49 -0.77 -6.48 -13.65
CA ALA A 49 -0.96 -7.92 -13.87
C ALA A 49 -1.55 -8.61 -12.63
N GLU A 50 -1.14 -8.22 -11.43
CA GLU A 50 -1.74 -8.73 -10.20
C GLU A 50 -3.21 -8.29 -10.05
N ALA A 51 -3.53 -7.03 -10.33
CA ALA A 51 -4.91 -6.54 -10.28
C ALA A 51 -5.82 -7.31 -11.25
N GLU A 52 -5.35 -7.59 -12.46
CA GLU A 52 -6.05 -8.39 -13.47
C GLU A 52 -6.21 -9.86 -13.03
N ARG A 53 -5.17 -10.44 -12.40
CA ARG A 53 -5.24 -11.79 -11.82
C ARG A 53 -6.31 -11.87 -10.72
N LEU A 54 -6.38 -10.87 -9.85
CA LEU A 54 -7.38 -10.79 -8.79
C LEU A 54 -8.80 -10.62 -9.36
N LEU A 55 -8.97 -9.80 -10.40
CA LEU A 55 -10.23 -9.67 -11.13
C LEU A 55 -10.67 -11.01 -11.75
N ALA A 56 -9.72 -11.81 -12.26
CA ALA A 56 -9.99 -13.14 -12.82
C ALA A 56 -10.30 -14.22 -11.77
N GLY A 57 -10.50 -13.86 -10.50
CA GLY A 57 -10.83 -14.78 -9.41
C GLY A 57 -9.61 -15.34 -8.67
N GLY A 58 -8.42 -14.76 -8.89
CA GLY A 58 -7.24 -15.10 -8.11
C GLY A 58 -7.38 -14.71 -6.64
N GLU A 59 -6.83 -15.52 -5.74
CA GLU A 59 -6.77 -15.19 -4.32
C GLU A 59 -5.69 -14.15 -4.02
N CYS A 60 -5.91 -13.29 -3.04
CA CYS A 60 -4.88 -12.37 -2.56
C CYS A 60 -3.67 -13.12 -1.99
N LYS A 61 -2.47 -12.57 -2.22
CA LYS A 61 -1.25 -13.05 -1.59
C LYS A 61 -1.07 -12.41 -0.21
N GLY A 62 -0.37 -13.12 0.67
CA GLY A 62 0.00 -12.61 1.99
C GLY A 62 -1.14 -12.63 3.02
N GLU A 63 -1.03 -11.79 4.02
CA GLU A 63 -1.95 -11.76 5.17
C GLU A 63 -3.08 -10.74 4.97
N GLY A 64 -4.32 -11.20 5.11
CA GLY A 64 -5.52 -10.37 5.02
C GLY A 64 -5.91 -9.75 6.36
N ILE A 65 -6.08 -8.43 6.41
CA ILE A 65 -6.61 -7.72 7.57
C ILE A 65 -7.36 -6.46 7.14
N SER A 66 -8.57 -6.28 7.69
CA SER A 66 -9.41 -5.09 7.49
C SER A 66 -9.55 -4.67 6.02
N GLY A 67 -9.84 -5.63 5.13
CA GLY A 67 -10.08 -5.37 3.70
C GLY A 67 -8.83 -5.16 2.85
N MET A 68 -7.64 -5.36 3.41
CA MET A 68 -6.36 -5.30 2.71
C MET A 68 -5.62 -6.63 2.84
N ALA A 69 -4.90 -7.04 1.81
CA ALA A 69 -3.97 -8.15 1.84
C ALA A 69 -2.55 -7.64 1.64
N ILE A 70 -1.62 -8.13 2.46
CA ILE A 70 -0.25 -7.63 2.52
C ILE A 70 0.75 -8.77 2.36
N ASP A 71 1.62 -8.64 1.38
CA ASP A 71 2.65 -9.63 1.05
C ASP A 71 4.05 -9.00 1.01
N GLY A 72 5.07 -9.82 1.29
CA GLY A 72 6.47 -9.41 1.16
C GLY A 72 6.92 -8.31 2.15
N GLN A 73 6.26 -8.18 3.30
CA GLN A 73 6.67 -7.23 4.33
C GLN A 73 8.12 -7.48 4.78
N ASN A 74 8.89 -6.40 4.98
CA ASN A 74 10.31 -6.44 5.34
C ASN A 74 11.19 -7.18 4.32
N THR A 75 10.71 -7.33 3.09
CA THR A 75 11.49 -7.86 1.96
C THR A 75 11.75 -6.77 0.91
N SER A 76 12.56 -7.07 -0.10
CA SER A 76 12.89 -6.14 -1.19
C SER A 76 11.67 -5.80 -2.09
N LYS A 77 10.52 -6.44 -1.87
CA LYS A 77 9.28 -6.19 -2.59
C LYS A 77 8.09 -6.29 -1.64
N TYR A 78 7.42 -5.17 -1.41
CA TYR A 78 6.27 -5.08 -0.51
C TYR A 78 5.01 -4.82 -1.32
N MET A 79 4.01 -5.69 -1.21
CA MET A 79 2.77 -5.61 -2.00
C MET A 79 1.55 -5.47 -1.10
N ILE A 80 0.62 -4.62 -1.53
CA ILE A 80 -0.67 -4.42 -0.89
C ILE A 80 -1.75 -4.55 -1.96
N ALA A 81 -2.74 -5.41 -1.71
CA ALA A 81 -3.93 -5.55 -2.56
C ALA A 81 -5.18 -5.23 -1.75
N ALA A 82 -6.11 -4.47 -2.33
CA ALA A 82 -7.38 -4.16 -1.68
C ALA A 82 -8.48 -3.85 -2.70
N VAL A 83 -9.73 -4.14 -2.33
CA VAL A 83 -10.91 -3.71 -3.09
C VAL A 83 -11.37 -2.36 -2.56
N GLU A 84 -11.68 -1.44 -3.47
CA GLU A 84 -12.33 -0.17 -3.15
C GLU A 84 -13.69 -0.06 -3.84
N PRO A 85 -14.72 0.43 -3.16
CA PRO A 85 -15.94 0.84 -3.84
C PRO A 85 -15.72 2.14 -4.64
N ASP A 86 -16.19 2.17 -5.88
CA ASP A 86 -16.16 3.34 -6.76
C ASP A 86 -17.15 4.42 -6.28
N ALA A 87 -18.23 3.99 -5.63
CA ALA A 87 -19.18 4.89 -4.99
C ALA A 87 -18.49 5.63 -3.84
N LYS A 88 -18.65 6.96 -3.80
CA LYS A 88 -18.18 7.83 -2.70
C LYS A 88 -18.90 7.47 -1.39
N GLY A 89 -18.46 6.39 -0.73
CA GLY A 89 -18.79 6.08 0.65
C GLY A 89 -18.10 7.03 1.61
N SER A 90 -18.11 6.71 2.92
CA SER A 90 -17.26 7.43 3.87
C SER A 90 -15.80 7.33 3.40
N LYS A 91 -14.99 8.35 3.69
CA LYS A 91 -13.56 8.35 3.31
C LYS A 91 -12.78 7.20 3.94
N GLU A 92 -13.38 6.51 4.90
CA GLU A 92 -12.87 5.33 5.60
C GLU A 92 -13.13 4.03 4.82
N ALA A 93 -14.02 4.02 3.82
CA ALA A 93 -14.31 2.85 3.00
C ALA A 93 -13.33 2.66 1.82
N VAL A 94 -12.47 3.66 1.58
CA VAL A 94 -11.50 3.68 0.49
C VAL A 94 -10.17 3.18 1.05
N SER A 95 -9.68 2.02 0.62
CA SER A 95 -8.49 1.35 1.16
C SER A 95 -7.16 2.03 0.81
N SER A 96 -7.17 3.01 -0.09
CA SER A 96 -6.09 3.96 -0.36
C SER A 96 -6.16 5.24 0.45
N SER A 97 -7.31 5.51 1.07
CA SER A 97 -7.55 6.78 1.75
C SER A 97 -6.72 6.87 3.01
N LYS A 98 -6.15 8.05 3.21
CA LYS A 98 -5.49 8.42 4.46
C LYS A 98 -6.40 8.40 5.69
N ASP A 99 -7.72 8.36 5.50
CA ASP A 99 -8.67 8.27 6.61
C ASP A 99 -8.90 6.79 7.04
N HIS A 100 -8.55 5.83 6.18
CA HIS A 100 -8.61 4.40 6.49
C HIS A 100 -7.43 4.00 7.39
N GLY A 101 -7.72 3.45 8.57
CA GLY A 101 -6.70 3.11 9.59
C GLY A 101 -5.63 2.14 9.08
N SER A 102 -6.07 1.06 8.42
CA SER A 102 -5.20 0.06 7.81
C SER A 102 -4.33 0.65 6.68
N ALA A 103 -4.90 1.49 5.82
CA ALA A 103 -4.17 2.18 4.75
C ALA A 103 -3.09 3.11 5.31
N ARG A 104 -3.41 3.87 6.36
CA ARG A 104 -2.41 4.71 7.04
C ARG A 104 -1.22 3.90 7.51
N MET A 105 -1.48 2.79 8.17
CA MET A 105 -0.42 1.93 8.70
C MET A 105 0.38 1.25 7.58
N ALA A 106 -0.28 0.60 6.62
CA ALA A 106 0.36 -0.19 5.57
C ALA A 106 1.04 0.66 4.47
N ILE A 107 0.41 1.77 4.07
CA ILE A 107 0.86 2.56 2.92
C ILE A 107 1.60 3.82 3.35
N HIS A 108 1.11 4.51 4.39
CA HIS A 108 1.60 5.85 4.73
C HIS A 108 2.65 5.87 5.84
N TYR A 109 2.56 4.96 6.82
CA TYR A 109 3.41 4.94 8.02
C TYR A 109 4.44 3.82 8.05
N PHE A 110 4.26 2.77 7.25
CA PHE A 110 5.17 1.64 7.27
C PHE A 110 6.59 2.05 6.88
N ASP A 111 7.52 1.70 7.77
CA ASP A 111 8.97 1.84 7.63
C ASP A 111 9.59 0.82 8.60
N PRO A 112 10.48 -0.08 8.16
CA PRO A 112 11.08 -1.07 9.06
C PRO A 112 12.05 -0.44 10.09
N GLY A 113 12.38 0.85 9.96
CA GLY A 113 13.23 1.57 10.91
C GLY A 113 14.64 1.01 11.01
N GLY A 114 15.18 0.54 9.88
CA GLY A 114 16.52 -0.05 9.76
C GLY A 114 16.57 -1.59 9.82
N ASP A 115 15.47 -2.25 10.21
CA ASP A 115 15.42 -3.72 10.36
C ASP A 115 15.06 -4.44 9.04
N GLY A 116 15.21 -3.78 7.90
CA GLY A 116 14.82 -4.30 6.59
C GLY A 116 15.32 -3.42 5.44
N PRO A 117 15.00 -3.79 4.19
CA PRO A 117 15.43 -3.04 3.02
C PRO A 117 14.78 -1.65 2.96
N VAL A 118 15.49 -0.74 2.29
CA VAL A 118 15.00 0.61 2.00
C VAL A 118 14.36 0.60 0.63
N LEU A 119 13.03 0.60 0.56
CA LEU A 119 12.32 0.67 -0.70
C LEU A 119 12.29 2.12 -1.17
N THR A 120 12.55 2.38 -2.45
CA THR A 120 12.59 3.74 -3.01
C THR A 120 11.71 3.95 -4.24
N ARG A 121 11.09 2.86 -4.71
CA ARG A 121 10.23 2.84 -5.89
C ARG A 121 8.85 2.32 -5.59
N THR A 122 7.90 2.66 -6.46
CA THR A 122 6.54 2.14 -6.40
C THR A 122 5.92 2.00 -7.79
N GLY A 123 5.01 1.04 -7.91
CA GLY A 123 4.10 0.86 -9.02
C GLY A 123 2.68 0.63 -8.52
N ILE A 124 1.69 1.08 -9.28
CA ILE A 124 0.27 0.97 -8.92
C ILE A 124 -0.48 0.40 -10.11
N GLY A 125 -1.30 -0.62 -9.86
CA GLY A 125 -2.19 -1.25 -10.84
C GLY A 125 -3.64 -1.24 -10.36
N ALA A 126 -4.57 -1.29 -11.31
CA ALA A 126 -5.99 -1.29 -11.01
C ALA A 126 -6.79 -2.16 -11.98
N ALA A 127 -7.84 -2.81 -11.47
CA ALA A 127 -8.77 -3.57 -12.29
C ALA A 127 -10.20 -3.34 -11.79
N ALA A 128 -11.05 -2.81 -12.67
CA ALA A 128 -12.45 -2.56 -12.36
C ALA A 128 -13.20 -3.89 -12.21
N ILE A 129 -13.95 -4.01 -11.12
CA ILE A 129 -14.85 -5.12 -10.80
C ILE A 129 -16.26 -4.66 -11.19
N ASP A 130 -17.05 -5.57 -11.76
CA ASP A 130 -18.47 -5.31 -11.99
C ASP A 130 -19.17 -4.88 -10.69
N ASN A 131 -20.17 -4.00 -10.81
CA ASN A 131 -20.91 -3.36 -9.71
C ASN A 131 -20.21 -2.19 -9.00
N GLY A 132 -19.22 -1.57 -9.65
CA GLY A 132 -18.65 -0.30 -9.19
C GLY A 132 -17.71 -0.48 -8.01
N ASN A 133 -16.83 -1.49 -8.08
CA ASN A 133 -15.67 -1.60 -7.21
C ASN A 133 -14.42 -1.70 -8.08
N THR A 134 -13.25 -1.41 -7.52
CA THR A 134 -11.96 -1.51 -8.19
C THR A 134 -10.98 -2.25 -7.30
N TRP A 135 -10.30 -3.26 -7.86
CA TRP A 135 -9.07 -3.80 -7.27
C TRP A 135 -7.96 -2.78 -7.43
N TRP A 136 -7.28 -2.46 -6.34
CA TRP A 136 -6.04 -1.69 -6.33
C TRP A 136 -4.90 -2.55 -5.82
N VAL A 137 -3.77 -2.50 -6.53
CA VAL A 137 -2.52 -3.14 -6.13
C VAL A 137 -1.41 -2.10 -6.06
N TYR A 138 -0.73 -2.04 -4.93
CA TYR A 138 0.43 -1.20 -4.67
C TYR A 138 1.64 -2.12 -4.50
N ILE A 139 2.70 -1.86 -5.25
CA ILE A 139 3.99 -2.53 -5.07
C ILE A 139 5.04 -1.49 -4.73
N TYR A 140 5.89 -1.79 -3.75
CA TYR A 140 7.07 -1.02 -3.39
C TYR A 140 8.31 -1.88 -3.59
N GLY A 141 9.39 -1.28 -4.08
CA GLY A 141 10.66 -1.95 -4.37
C GLY A 141 11.86 -1.03 -4.19
N GLU A 142 13.07 -1.59 -4.26
CA GLU A 142 14.35 -0.86 -4.18
C GLU A 142 14.61 0.08 -5.36
#